data_AF-X1PXE4-F1
#
_entry.id   AF-X1PXE4-F1
#
_cell.length_a   1.000
_cell.length_b   1.000
_cell.length_c   1.000
_cell.angle_alpha   90.00
_cell.angle_beta   90.00
_cell.angle_gamma   90.00
#
_symmetry.space_group_name_H-M   'P 1'
#
loop_
_entity.id
_entity.type
_entity.pdbx_description
1 polymer ?
#
loop_
_entity_poly.entity_id
_entity_poly.type
_entity_poly.pdbx_seq_one_letter_code
_entity_poly.pdbx_strand_id
1 'polypeptide(L)'
;CPALDWTVDDFEQTVLLLTRDKNGYPANDPKFDASNVKHWGFAWANPSPVELTLSPMVWAQGGRWYNEDFTEHFPTDPAVIDVMRMIIDLRCKYHAIPSPTEALGQGDQWRAGLVAMAVGHHSTTFFAKQEKVRFEYDCMPEPSGPAGQYAALGCSG
;
A
#
# COMPACT_ATOMS: atom_id res chain seq x y z
N CYS A 1 -2.91 5.88 -14.98
CA CYS A 1 -1.88 5.19 -14.18
C CYS A 1 -0.84 6.20 -13.74
N PRO A 2 -0.20 6.03 -12.57
CA PRO A 2 0.95 6.83 -12.14
C PRO A 2 2.07 6.82 -13.19
N ALA A 3 3.04 7.74 -13.10
CA ALA A 3 4.26 7.63 -13.87
C ALA A 3 5.14 6.49 -13.32
N LEU A 4 6.01 5.89 -14.14
CA LEU A 4 6.85 4.76 -13.70
C LEU A 4 7.91 5.17 -12.67
N ASP A 5 8.22 6.47 -12.61
CA ASP A 5 9.15 7.12 -11.68
C ASP A 5 8.44 7.78 -10.49
N TRP A 6 7.17 7.43 -10.24
CA TRP A 6 6.45 7.92 -9.07
C TRP A 6 7.21 7.68 -7.76
N THR A 7 7.10 8.63 -6.85
CA THR A 7 7.79 8.65 -5.56
C THR A 7 6.90 8.12 -4.43
N VAL A 8 7.49 7.89 -3.25
CA VAL A 8 6.72 7.57 -2.03
C VAL A 8 5.71 8.68 -1.70
N ASP A 9 6.05 9.95 -1.97
CA ASP A 9 5.12 11.08 -1.79
C ASP A 9 3.97 11.03 -2.81
N ASP A 10 4.26 10.72 -4.08
CA ASP A 10 3.22 10.52 -5.10
C ASP A 10 2.30 9.36 -4.74
N PHE A 11 2.85 8.29 -4.17
CA PHE A 11 2.06 7.18 -3.64
C PHE A 11 1.10 7.67 -2.55
N GLU A 12 1.58 8.38 -1.53
CA GLU A 12 0.73 8.91 -0.46
C GLU A 12 -0.41 9.76 -1.03
N GLN A 13 -0.09 10.72 -1.91
CA GLN A 13 -1.10 11.58 -2.54
C GLN A 13 -2.08 10.77 -3.38
N THR A 14 -1.62 9.77 -4.11
CA THR A 14 -2.47 8.89 -4.92
C THR A 14 -3.43 8.08 -4.04
N VAL A 15 -2.97 7.57 -2.88
CA VAL A 15 -3.83 6.86 -1.92
C VAL A 15 -4.96 7.77 -1.43
N LEU A 16 -4.66 9.02 -1.07
CA LEU A 16 -5.67 9.99 -0.64
C LEU A 16 -6.64 10.33 -1.77
N LEU A 17 -6.11 10.51 -2.98
CA LEU A 17 -6.87 10.83 -4.18
C LEU A 17 -7.69 9.66 -4.71
N LEU A 18 -7.45 8.42 -4.33
CA LEU A 18 -8.25 7.26 -4.77
C LEU A 18 -9.24 6.79 -3.70
N THR A 19 -9.05 7.20 -2.46
CA THR A 19 -10.04 6.99 -1.40
C THR A 19 -11.28 7.84 -1.67
N ARG A 20 -12.48 7.25 -1.59
CA ARG A 20 -13.75 7.94 -1.86
C ARG A 20 -14.76 7.63 -0.78
N ASP A 21 -15.37 8.68 -0.23
CA ASP A 21 -16.56 8.53 0.61
C ASP A 21 -17.80 8.20 -0.24
N LYS A 22 -18.94 7.94 0.43
CA LYS A 22 -20.24 7.69 -0.22
C LYS A 22 -20.70 8.83 -1.14
N ASN A 23 -20.22 10.05 -0.92
CA ASN A 23 -20.57 11.26 -1.68
C ASN A 23 -19.59 11.52 -2.84
N GLY A 24 -18.49 10.76 -2.91
CA GLY A 24 -17.45 10.88 -3.93
C GLY A 24 -16.32 11.85 -3.58
N TYR A 25 -16.25 12.37 -2.35
CA TYR A 25 -15.14 13.24 -1.94
C TYR A 25 -13.87 12.42 -1.69
N PRO A 26 -12.68 12.91 -2.11
CA PRO A 26 -11.40 12.30 -1.79
C PRO A 26 -11.01 12.47 -0.32
N ALA A 27 -10.12 11.63 0.21
CA ALA A 27 -9.70 11.69 1.62
C ALA A 27 -8.94 12.98 2.01
N ASN A 28 -8.43 13.73 1.03
CA ASN A 28 -7.81 15.03 1.24
C ASN A 28 -8.79 16.22 1.06
N ASP A 29 -10.08 15.96 0.82
CA ASP A 29 -11.11 17.00 0.77
C ASP A 29 -11.67 17.30 2.18
N PRO A 30 -11.81 18.57 2.59
CA PRO A 30 -12.44 18.94 3.86
C PRO A 30 -13.87 18.41 4.06
N LYS A 31 -14.56 18.00 2.99
CA LYS A 31 -15.92 17.45 3.02
C LYS A 31 -15.96 15.92 3.12
N PHE A 32 -14.80 15.26 3.19
CA PHE A 32 -14.70 13.81 3.27
C PHE A 32 -15.41 13.26 4.51
N ASP A 33 -16.35 12.34 4.29
CA ASP A 33 -17.05 11.62 5.34
C ASP A 33 -16.31 10.32 5.70
N ALA A 34 -15.36 10.41 6.63
CA ALA A 34 -14.56 9.28 7.11
C ALA A 34 -15.38 8.16 7.77
N SER A 35 -16.63 8.43 8.16
CA SER A 35 -17.53 7.40 8.72
C SER A 35 -18.26 6.61 7.64
N ASN A 36 -18.19 7.05 6.38
CA ASN A 36 -18.92 6.45 5.26
C ASN A 36 -18.02 6.31 4.03
N VAL A 37 -16.85 5.69 4.21
CA VAL A 37 -15.95 5.38 3.10
C VAL A 37 -16.56 4.28 2.24
N LYS A 38 -16.59 4.50 0.92
CA LYS A 38 -17.13 3.56 -0.07
C LYS A 38 -16.02 2.75 -0.75
N HIS A 39 -14.85 3.36 -0.92
CA HIS A 39 -13.72 2.77 -1.61
C HIS A 39 -12.43 3.36 -1.05
N TRP A 40 -11.43 2.52 -0.81
CA TRP A 40 -10.16 2.94 -0.20
C TRP A 40 -9.06 3.04 -1.24
N GLY A 41 -8.07 3.90 -1.01
CA GLY A 41 -6.97 4.08 -1.94
C GLY A 41 -6.01 2.89 -1.97
N PHE A 42 -5.80 2.24 -0.83
CA PHE A 42 -4.80 1.19 -0.70
C PHE A 42 -5.15 0.11 0.32
N ALA A 43 -4.78 -1.14 0.01
CA ALA A 43 -4.82 -2.22 0.98
C ALA A 43 -3.53 -2.28 1.81
N TRP A 44 -3.68 -2.30 3.13
CA TRP A 44 -2.62 -2.73 4.04
C TRP A 44 -3.19 -3.62 5.12
N ALA A 45 -2.58 -4.78 5.31
CA ALA A 45 -3.03 -5.74 6.30
C ALA A 45 -2.05 -5.93 7.48
N ASN A 46 -0.74 -5.80 7.28
CA ASN A 46 0.21 -6.19 8.33
C ASN A 46 1.52 -5.38 8.34
N PRO A 47 1.81 -4.59 9.40
CA PRO A 47 3.09 -3.92 9.54
C PRO A 47 4.17 -4.93 9.97
N SER A 48 4.82 -5.59 9.00
CA SER A 48 5.85 -6.59 9.25
C SER A 48 7.05 -6.39 8.32
N PRO A 49 8.30 -6.60 8.80
CA PRO A 49 9.51 -6.47 7.98
C PRO A 49 9.61 -7.52 6.86
N VAL A 50 8.86 -8.62 6.96
CA VAL A 50 8.79 -9.65 5.89
C VAL A 50 7.68 -9.38 4.87
N GLU A 51 6.98 -8.25 5.01
CA GLU A 51 5.85 -7.90 4.16
C GLU A 51 6.35 -7.23 2.87
N LEU A 52 5.67 -7.56 1.75
CA LEU A 52 6.12 -7.25 0.39
C LEU A 52 6.08 -5.75 0.02
N THR A 53 5.52 -4.91 0.89
CA THR A 53 5.27 -3.49 0.63
C THR A 53 6.09 -2.59 1.54
N LEU A 54 6.25 -2.97 2.82
CA LEU A 54 6.96 -2.15 3.80
C LEU A 54 8.46 -2.07 3.50
N SER A 55 9.06 -3.23 3.23
CA SER A 55 10.51 -3.33 3.04
C SER A 55 11.00 -2.58 1.80
N PRO A 56 10.36 -2.70 0.62
CA PRO A 56 10.75 -1.91 -0.54
C PRO A 56 10.65 -0.39 -0.31
N MET A 57 9.60 0.10 0.37
CA MET A 57 9.47 1.52 0.68
C MET A 57 10.56 2.00 1.66
N VAL A 58 10.88 1.20 2.68
CA VAL A 58 11.98 1.52 3.62
C VAL A 58 13.32 1.58 2.87
N TRP A 59 13.58 0.62 1.98
CA TRP A 59 14.81 0.61 1.19
C TRP A 59 14.89 1.78 0.22
N ALA A 60 13.77 2.15 -0.41
CA ALA A 60 13.65 3.32 -1.28
C ALA A 60 13.97 4.62 -0.53
N GLN A 61 13.59 4.71 0.74
CA GLN A 61 13.92 5.82 1.64
C GLN A 61 15.36 5.74 2.21
N GLY A 62 16.14 4.72 1.85
CA GLY A 62 17.54 4.56 2.24
C GLY A 62 17.77 3.83 3.56
N GLY A 63 16.72 3.36 4.22
CA GLY A 63 16.83 2.61 5.47
C GLY A 63 17.03 1.11 5.28
N ARG A 64 17.26 0.43 6.41
CA ARG A 64 17.35 -1.04 6.46
C ARG A 64 16.68 -1.58 7.72
N TRP A 65 16.06 -2.75 7.59
CA TRP A 65 15.54 -3.50 8.74
C TRP A 65 16.63 -4.27 9.48
N TYR A 66 17.68 -4.68 8.78
CA TYR A 66 18.77 -5.49 9.33
C TYR A 66 20.10 -4.99 8.79
N ASN A 67 21.19 -5.31 9.49
CA ASN A 67 22.54 -5.19 8.94
C ASN A 67 22.79 -6.26 7.85
N GLU A 68 23.91 -6.13 7.13
CA GLU A 68 24.20 -6.96 5.95
C GLU A 68 24.33 -8.47 6.25
N ASP A 69 24.77 -8.84 7.45
CA ASP A 69 24.91 -10.23 7.90
C ASP A 69 23.69 -10.75 8.68
N PHE A 70 22.63 -9.95 8.80
CA PHE A 70 21.37 -10.27 9.48
C PHE A 70 21.52 -10.62 10.97
N THR A 71 22.56 -10.12 11.64
CA THR A 71 22.79 -10.32 13.09
C THR A 71 22.15 -9.24 13.96
N GLU A 72 21.87 -8.06 13.40
CA GLU A 72 21.26 -6.93 14.11
C GLU A 72 20.00 -6.46 13.38
N HIS A 73 18.99 -6.05 14.16
CA HIS A 73 17.71 -5.53 13.68
C HIS A 73 17.59 -4.04 14.03
N PHE A 74 17.13 -3.22 13.08
CA PHE A 74 17.05 -1.76 13.17
C PHE A 74 15.61 -1.24 13.11
N PRO A 75 14.74 -1.57 14.10
CA PRO A 75 13.35 -1.10 14.11
C PRO A 75 13.22 0.41 14.30
N THR A 76 14.28 1.07 14.75
CA THR A 76 14.34 2.52 15.00
C THR A 76 15.14 3.29 13.95
N ASP A 77 15.47 2.67 12.82
CA ASP A 77 16.00 3.39 11.66
C ASP A 77 15.01 4.53 11.30
N PRO A 78 15.48 5.78 11.08
CA PRO A 78 14.60 6.90 10.75
C PRO A 78 13.67 6.61 9.56
N ALA A 79 14.16 5.94 8.52
CA ALA A 79 13.34 5.62 7.35
C ALA A 79 12.27 4.56 7.67
N VAL A 80 12.56 3.62 8.57
CA VAL A 80 11.55 2.67 9.10
C VAL A 80 10.45 3.43 9.83
N ILE A 81 10.83 4.34 10.72
CA ILE A 81 9.88 5.17 11.49
C ILE A 81 9.03 6.03 10.55
N ASP A 82 9.63 6.64 9.54
CA ASP A 82 8.94 7.54 8.61
C ASP A 82 7.93 6.80 7.74
N VAL A 83 8.30 5.65 7.16
CA VAL A 83 7.36 4.82 6.38
C VAL A 83 6.23 4.31 7.29
N MET A 84 6.54 3.87 8.51
CA MET A 84 5.53 3.41 9.46
C MET A 84 4.57 4.55 9.86
N ARG A 85 5.09 5.75 10.08
CA ARG A 85 4.27 6.95 10.35
C ARG A 85 3.35 7.28 9.18
N MET A 86 3.85 7.23 7.95
CA MET A 86 3.05 7.45 6.75
C MET A 86 1.88 6.45 6.66
N ILE A 87 2.12 5.15 6.88
CA ILE A 87 1.05 4.14 6.87
C ILE A 87 0.05 4.35 8.04
N ILE A 88 0.54 4.74 9.22
CA ILE A 88 -0.32 5.07 10.36
C ILE A 88 -1.20 6.27 10.05
N ASP A 89 -0.66 7.33 9.45
CA ASP A 89 -1.42 8.51 9.07
C ASP A 89 -2.46 8.17 7.99
N LEU A 90 -2.08 7.42 6.95
CA LEU A 90 -3.01 6.95 5.92
C LEU A 90 -4.19 6.16 6.52
N ARG A 91 -3.95 5.31 7.51
CA ARG A 91 -5.00 4.52 8.16
C ARG A 91 -5.82 5.35 9.16
N CYS A 92 -5.15 5.98 10.12
CA CYS A 92 -5.78 6.49 11.33
C CYS A 92 -6.17 7.96 11.23
N LYS A 93 -5.49 8.76 10.41
CA LYS A 93 -5.77 10.18 10.22
C LYS A 93 -6.59 10.44 8.96
N TYR A 94 -6.22 9.79 7.85
CA TYR A 94 -6.88 10.01 6.56
C TYR A 94 -7.91 8.96 6.20
N HIS A 95 -8.02 7.86 6.97
CA HIS A 95 -8.97 6.77 6.72
C HIS A 95 -8.91 6.21 5.29
N ALA A 96 -7.73 6.26 4.67
CA ALA A 96 -7.46 5.91 3.28
C ALA A 96 -7.03 4.44 3.10
N ILE A 97 -6.87 3.73 4.21
CA ILE A 97 -6.62 2.29 4.30
C ILE A 97 -7.72 1.67 5.17
N PRO A 98 -8.36 0.57 4.74
CA PRO A 98 -9.43 -0.05 5.51
C PRO A 98 -8.90 -0.59 6.84
N SER A 99 -9.66 -0.35 7.91
CA SER A 99 -9.44 -0.95 9.23
C SER A 99 -9.58 -2.48 9.18
N PRO A 100 -9.03 -3.22 10.16
CA PRO A 100 -9.21 -4.67 10.24
C PRO A 100 -10.69 -5.10 10.25
N THR A 101 -11.58 -4.28 10.82
CA THR A 101 -13.02 -4.55 10.85
C THR A 101 -13.67 -4.33 9.48
N GLU A 102 -13.30 -3.28 8.76
CA GLU A 102 -13.79 -3.01 7.39
C GLU A 102 -13.29 -4.04 6.37
N ALA A 103 -12.09 -4.57 6.61
CA ALA A 103 -11.46 -5.63 5.85
C ALA A 103 -12.03 -7.03 6.12
N LEU A 104 -12.76 -7.22 7.22
CA LEU A 104 -13.09 -8.53 7.74
C LEU A 104 -13.98 -9.31 6.76
N GLY A 105 -13.57 -10.54 6.43
CA GLY A 105 -14.35 -11.44 5.56
C GLY A 105 -14.31 -11.09 4.06
N GLN A 106 -13.58 -10.04 3.65
CA GLN A 106 -13.48 -9.62 2.25
C GLN A 106 -12.47 -10.44 1.43
N GLY A 107 -11.62 -11.23 2.10
CA GLY A 107 -10.50 -11.91 1.45
C GLY A 107 -9.46 -10.91 0.96
N ASP A 108 -9.06 -11.01 -0.30
CA ASP A 108 -8.18 -10.04 -0.94
C ASP A 108 -8.98 -8.79 -1.31
N GLN A 109 -8.67 -7.69 -0.63
CA GLN A 109 -9.41 -6.44 -0.74
C GLN A 109 -9.39 -5.85 -2.15
N TRP A 110 -8.32 -6.07 -2.90
CA TRP A 110 -8.21 -5.55 -4.26
C TRP A 110 -9.03 -6.39 -5.23
N ARG A 111 -8.93 -7.72 -5.15
CA ARG A 111 -9.78 -8.63 -5.97
C ARG A 111 -11.27 -8.45 -5.65
N ALA A 112 -11.61 -8.11 -4.41
CA ALA A 112 -12.96 -7.75 -3.99
C ALA A 112 -13.43 -6.37 -4.48
N GLY A 113 -12.55 -5.54 -5.06
CA GLY A 113 -12.87 -4.19 -5.51
C GLY A 113 -13.05 -3.17 -4.38
N LEU A 114 -12.59 -3.50 -3.16
CA LEU A 114 -12.68 -2.63 -1.99
C LEU A 114 -11.65 -1.49 -2.03
N VAL A 115 -10.47 -1.79 -2.56
CA VAL A 115 -9.35 -0.83 -2.67
C VAL A 115 -8.97 -0.58 -4.12
N ALA A 116 -8.43 0.61 -4.41
CA ALA A 116 -7.96 0.97 -5.75
C ALA A 116 -6.59 0.34 -6.06
N MET A 117 -5.71 0.31 -5.06
CA MET A 117 -4.34 -0.19 -5.20
C MET A 117 -4.06 -1.25 -4.13
N ALA A 118 -3.23 -2.21 -4.50
CA ALA A 118 -2.58 -3.13 -3.59
C ALA A 118 -1.22 -3.49 -4.17
N VAL A 119 -0.26 -3.80 -3.31
CA VAL A 119 0.91 -4.53 -3.79
C VAL A 119 0.55 -6.00 -3.74
N GLY A 120 0.83 -6.67 -4.85
CA GLY A 120 0.51 -8.08 -5.02
C GLY A 120 1.71 -8.84 -5.55
N HIS A 121 1.65 -10.15 -5.37
CA HIS A 121 2.56 -11.07 -6.03
C HIS A 121 2.02 -11.43 -7.42
N HIS A 122 2.83 -12.01 -8.31
CA HIS A 122 2.33 -12.41 -9.65
C HIS A 122 1.14 -13.37 -9.57
N SER A 123 1.02 -14.15 -8.50
CA SER A 123 -0.15 -15.01 -8.24
C SER A 123 -1.47 -14.26 -8.14
N THR A 124 -1.46 -12.96 -7.80
CA THR A 124 -2.67 -12.12 -7.80
C THR A 124 -3.31 -12.09 -9.20
N THR A 125 -2.51 -12.02 -10.26
CA THR A 125 -3.02 -12.04 -11.64
C THR A 125 -3.63 -13.40 -12.01
N PHE A 126 -3.04 -14.49 -11.51
CA PHE A 126 -3.56 -15.85 -11.69
C PHE A 126 -4.94 -16.00 -11.02
N PHE A 127 -5.07 -15.59 -9.75
CA PHE A 127 -6.34 -15.65 -9.03
C PHE A 127 -7.39 -14.72 -9.62
N ALA A 128 -7.02 -13.49 -10.01
CA ALA A 128 -7.93 -12.56 -10.66
C ALA A 128 -8.54 -13.16 -11.94
N LYS A 129 -7.74 -13.90 -12.72
CA LYS A 129 -8.23 -14.65 -13.89
C LYS A 129 -9.19 -15.78 -13.50
N GLN A 130 -8.84 -16.58 -12.49
CA GLN A 130 -9.66 -17.70 -12.02
C GLN A 130 -11.02 -17.23 -11.48
N GLU A 131 -11.01 -16.13 -10.73
CA GLU A 131 -12.19 -15.50 -10.12
C GLU A 131 -12.97 -14.61 -11.09
N LYS A 132 -12.48 -14.47 -12.32
CA LYS A 132 -13.11 -13.69 -13.39
C LYS A 132 -13.32 -12.22 -13.01
N VAL A 133 -12.34 -11.62 -12.31
CA VAL A 133 -12.29 -10.18 -12.04
C VAL A 133 -12.55 -9.42 -13.35
N ARG A 134 -13.44 -8.42 -13.30
CA ARG A 134 -13.98 -7.73 -14.48
C ARG A 134 -13.51 -6.30 -14.66
N PHE A 135 -13.01 -5.67 -13.60
CA PHE A 135 -12.47 -4.32 -13.71
C PHE A 135 -11.12 -4.35 -14.43
N GLU A 136 -10.83 -3.29 -15.16
CA GLU A 136 -9.54 -3.10 -15.81
C GLU A 136 -8.47 -2.79 -14.76
N TYR A 137 -7.29 -3.37 -14.93
CA TYR A 137 -6.15 -3.15 -14.04
C TYR A 137 -4.83 -3.24 -14.80
N ASP A 138 -3.79 -2.72 -14.17
CA ASP A 138 -2.42 -2.78 -14.64
C ASP A 138 -1.46 -2.95 -13.45
N CYS A 139 -0.22 -3.33 -13.73
CA CYS A 139 0.85 -3.44 -12.75
C CYS A 139 1.82 -2.28 -12.92
N MET A 140 2.22 -1.67 -11.81
CA MET A 140 3.20 -0.59 -11.77
C MET A 140 4.35 -1.00 -10.85
N PRO A 141 5.57 -0.51 -11.09
CA PRO A 141 6.63 -0.70 -10.12
C PRO A 141 6.26 0.00 -8.81
N GLU A 142 6.83 -0.45 -7.71
CA GLU A 142 6.71 0.19 -6.40
C GLU A 142 7.24 1.64 -6.43
N PRO A 143 6.77 2.51 -5.54
CA PRO A 143 7.22 3.90 -5.52
C PRO A 143 8.71 4.01 -5.21
N SER A 144 9.36 4.97 -5.86
CA SER A 144 10.77 5.29 -5.68
C SER A 144 11.01 6.25 -4.51
N GLY A 145 12.22 6.26 -3.99
CA GLY A 145 12.69 7.22 -2.99
C GLY A 145 14.14 7.64 -3.27
N PRO A 146 14.76 8.41 -2.35
CA PRO A 146 16.12 8.92 -2.54
C PRO A 146 17.19 7.85 -2.83
N ALA A 147 16.99 6.61 -2.37
CA ALA A 147 17.89 5.49 -2.62
C ALA A 147 17.53 4.65 -3.86
N GLY A 148 16.46 5.00 -4.57
CA GLY A 148 16.02 4.33 -5.79
C GLY A 148 14.65 3.65 -5.65
N GLN A 149 14.39 2.74 -6.59
CA GLN A 149 13.15 1.96 -6.66
C GLN A 149 13.47 0.50 -6.37
N TYR A 150 12.72 -0.09 -5.43
CA TYR A 150 12.93 -1.45 -4.97
C TYR A 150 11.64 -2.23 -5.07
N ALA A 151 11.73 -3.54 -5.33
CA ALA A 151 10.59 -4.45 -5.38
C ALA A 151 10.91 -5.69 -4.54
N ALA A 152 9.90 -6.26 -3.89
CA ALA A 152 10.08 -7.51 -3.17
C ALA A 152 10.13 -8.68 -4.17
N LEU A 153 11.19 -9.48 -4.10
CA LEU A 153 11.35 -10.67 -4.95
C LEU A 153 10.79 -11.90 -4.22
N GLY A 154 9.65 -12.40 -4.70
CA GLY A 154 9.06 -13.67 -4.28
C GLY A 154 9.08 -14.67 -5.43
N CYS A 155 9.28 -15.95 -5.11
CA CYS A 155 9.07 -17.05 -6.06
C CYS A 155 7.86 -17.88 -5.64
N SER A 156 7.04 -18.29 -6.62
CA SER A 156 6.10 -19.40 -6.43
C SER A 156 6.82 -20.70 -6.79
N GLY A 157 6.95 -21.60 -5.83
CA GLY A 157 7.27 -23.02 -6.10
C GLY A 157 6.08 -23.80 -6.62
#